data_AF-A0A7K4B280-F1
#
_entry.id   AF-A0A7K4B280-F1
#
_cell.length_a   1.000
_cell.length_b   1.000
_cell.length_c   1.000
_cell.angle_alpha   90.00
_cell.angle_beta   90.00
_cell.angle_gamma   90.00
#
_symmetry.space_group_name_H-M   'P 1'
#
loop_
_entity.id
_entity.type
_entity.pdbx_description
1 polymer ?
#
loop_
_entity_poly.entity_id
_entity_poly.type
_entity_poly.pdbx_seq_one_letter_code
_entity_poly.pdbx_strand_id
1 'polypeptide(L)'
;MPYPTGSSEAKTIAYLDTDWKLATVYIAFMEPKTQQDAVRFIYGRRKVEGRHAPVIKQPVKWITEARETLMADGFLVRTDNKLRGSIIKADISPILRSLQEAGAEDSHKPDVMKGAKMVLDSPWFRFFFSYTAIHTPMTYADGAIYEPYQNLIKIVNEEKNMKKLEIKDLQNRMFQLLSEIGYYSHNFRDLMRSEKRSVLKNNDKRSILPNLIHEPGFLSFLENCDEEIPILFKEALIETVKGLGLSYFQNIFCERLFATLLTSNAGIYMPEEISILFRSVPCTTSTKTIDMGYLRKSFYAVYWMMRTQYEETQQNVG
;
A
#
# COMPACT_ATOMS: atom_id res chain seq x y z
N MET A 1 24.95 36.18 8.43
CA MET A 1 23.52 36.09 8.82
C MET A 1 23.37 34.87 9.72
N PRO A 2 22.65 34.95 10.85
CA PRO A 2 22.35 33.76 11.64
C PRO A 2 21.32 32.91 10.90
N TYR A 3 21.53 31.59 10.87
CA TYR A 3 20.47 30.65 10.48
C TYR A 3 19.36 30.70 11.53
N PRO A 4 18.08 30.57 11.14
CA PRO A 4 17.01 30.44 12.11
C PRO A 4 17.15 29.09 12.83
N THR A 5 17.63 29.11 14.07
CA THR A 5 17.54 28.01 15.01
C THR A 5 16.10 27.86 15.49
N GLY A 6 15.21 27.49 14.58
CA GLY A 6 13.94 26.88 14.94
C GLY A 6 14.21 25.41 15.28
N SER A 7 13.89 25.01 16.51
CA SER A 7 13.74 23.59 16.82
C SER A 7 12.57 23.04 16.01
N SER A 8 12.88 22.50 14.83
CA SER A 8 11.89 21.79 14.01
C SER A 8 11.52 20.51 14.75
N GLU A 9 10.45 20.56 15.56
CA GLU A 9 9.78 19.36 16.03
C GLU A 9 9.47 18.50 14.80
N ALA A 10 9.83 17.21 14.87
CA ALA A 10 9.90 16.36 13.70
C ALA A 10 8.49 16.02 13.18
N LYS A 11 7.96 16.89 12.31
CA LYS A 11 6.56 16.87 11.83
C LYS A 11 6.07 15.48 11.41
N THR A 12 4.90 15.09 11.87
CA THR A 12 4.16 13.87 11.48
C THR A 12 3.26 14.11 10.27
N ILE A 13 2.61 13.06 9.74
CA ILE A 13 1.68 13.24 8.60
C ILE A 13 0.41 14.00 8.98
N ALA A 14 0.02 14.04 10.27
CA ALA A 14 -1.04 14.93 10.78
C ALA A 14 -0.83 16.41 10.39
N TYR A 15 0.42 16.88 10.30
CA TYR A 15 0.71 18.25 9.85
C TYR A 15 0.14 18.54 8.45
N LEU A 16 0.15 17.53 7.57
CA LEU A 16 -0.33 17.66 6.19
C LEU A 16 -1.86 17.78 6.10
N ASP A 17 -2.59 17.38 7.15
CA ASP A 17 -4.05 17.52 7.21
C ASP A 17 -4.52 18.96 7.48
N THR A 18 -3.58 19.88 7.76
CA THR A 18 -3.87 21.32 7.88
C THR A 18 -4.12 22.02 6.54
N ASP A 19 -3.58 21.51 5.42
CA ASP A 19 -3.85 21.99 4.06
C ASP A 19 -3.90 20.83 3.06
N TRP A 20 -5.07 20.64 2.45
CA TRP A 20 -5.31 19.63 1.43
C TRP A 20 -4.28 19.70 0.27
N LYS A 21 -3.71 20.88 -0.03
CA LYS A 21 -2.66 21.02 -1.06
C LYS A 21 -1.37 20.30 -0.66
N LEU A 22 -0.96 20.42 0.61
CA LEU A 22 0.24 19.78 1.14
C LEU A 22 0.05 18.25 1.13
N ALA A 23 -1.08 17.76 1.66
CA ALA A 23 -1.42 16.33 1.59
C ALA A 23 -1.47 15.81 0.14
N THR A 24 -2.08 16.55 -0.79
CA THR A 24 -2.20 16.17 -2.20
C THR A 24 -0.85 16.09 -2.91
N VAL A 25 0.02 17.07 -2.70
CA VAL A 25 1.35 17.10 -3.33
C VAL A 25 2.27 16.06 -2.70
N TYR A 26 2.18 15.81 -1.39
CA TYR A 26 2.89 14.71 -0.73
C TYR A 26 2.51 13.36 -1.34
N ILE A 27 1.20 13.06 -1.45
CA ILE A 27 0.70 11.82 -2.08
C ILE A 27 1.15 11.70 -3.54
N ALA A 28 1.13 12.78 -4.33
CA ALA A 28 1.55 12.73 -5.73
C ALA A 28 3.03 12.30 -5.92
N PHE A 29 3.88 12.59 -4.92
CA PHE A 29 5.31 12.20 -4.89
C PHE A 29 5.59 10.95 -4.03
N MET A 30 4.58 10.24 -3.52
CA MET A 30 4.79 8.97 -2.80
C MET A 30 5.46 7.91 -3.68
N GLU A 31 5.14 7.82 -4.96
CA GLU A 31 6.01 7.20 -5.96
C GLU A 31 6.91 8.29 -6.60
N PRO A 32 8.23 8.05 -6.77
CA PRO A 32 9.16 9.06 -7.27
C PRO A 32 8.80 9.57 -8.67
N LYS A 33 8.63 10.89 -8.83
CA LYS A 33 8.14 11.50 -10.08
C LYS A 33 8.80 12.86 -10.36
N THR A 34 8.70 13.31 -11.61
CA THR A 34 8.95 14.72 -11.95
C THR A 34 7.77 15.59 -11.50
N GLN A 35 7.99 16.90 -11.39
CA GLN A 35 6.89 17.84 -11.14
C GLN A 35 5.80 17.80 -12.24
N GLN A 36 6.16 17.51 -13.50
CA GLN A 36 5.16 17.41 -14.58
C GLN A 36 4.28 16.17 -14.41
N ASP A 37 4.85 15.06 -13.95
CA ASP A 37 4.10 13.82 -13.71
C ASP A 37 3.26 13.91 -12.44
N ALA A 38 3.72 14.62 -11.40
CA ALA A 38 2.89 14.99 -10.26
C ALA A 38 1.72 15.91 -10.66
N VAL A 39 1.92 16.87 -11.57
CA VAL A 39 0.81 17.68 -12.13
C VAL A 39 -0.16 16.82 -12.93
N ARG A 40 0.32 15.86 -13.74
CA ARG A 40 -0.54 14.89 -14.47
C ARG A 40 -1.35 14.01 -13.53
N PHE A 41 -0.72 13.53 -12.46
CA PHE A 41 -1.36 12.76 -11.39
C PHE A 41 -2.43 13.59 -10.67
N ILE A 42 -2.11 14.82 -10.25
CA ILE A 42 -3.10 15.67 -9.56
C ILE A 42 -4.26 16.04 -10.48
N TYR A 43 -4.02 16.46 -11.72
CA TYR A 43 -5.10 16.94 -12.59
C TYR A 43 -5.87 15.81 -13.29
N GLY A 44 -5.24 14.64 -13.47
CA GLY A 44 -5.78 13.50 -14.18
C GLY A 44 -6.01 13.76 -15.67
N ARG A 45 -5.85 12.73 -16.50
CA ARG A 45 -6.70 12.58 -17.70
C ARG A 45 -6.91 11.10 -17.97
N ARG A 46 -8.18 10.69 -18.04
CA ARG A 46 -8.55 9.43 -18.67
C ARG A 46 -7.93 9.40 -20.07
N LYS A 47 -7.27 8.29 -20.43
CA LYS A 47 -7.23 7.85 -21.83
C LYS A 47 -8.68 7.53 -22.20
N VAL A 48 -9.43 8.55 -22.62
CA VAL A 48 -10.63 8.30 -23.40
C VAL A 48 -10.15 8.05 -24.82
N GLU A 49 -10.52 6.88 -25.33
CA GLU A 49 -10.16 6.27 -26.60
C GLU A 49 -9.78 7.28 -27.71
N GLY A 50 -8.56 7.14 -28.24
CA GLY A 50 -8.15 7.78 -29.50
C GLY A 50 -7.77 9.27 -29.48
N ARG A 51 -7.81 10.00 -28.35
CA ARG A 51 -7.38 11.42 -28.31
C ARG A 51 -6.25 11.70 -27.33
N HIS A 52 -5.17 12.31 -27.83
CA HIS A 52 -4.05 12.75 -27.00
C HIS A 52 -4.46 13.81 -25.98
N ALA A 53 -4.02 13.66 -24.73
CA ALA A 53 -4.26 14.63 -23.67
C ALA A 53 -3.58 15.98 -23.98
N PRO A 54 -4.31 17.12 -23.93
CA PRO A 54 -3.70 18.44 -24.06
C PRO A 54 -2.55 18.65 -23.07
N VAL A 55 -1.35 18.97 -23.56
CA VAL A 55 -0.18 19.23 -22.71
C VAL A 55 -0.50 20.38 -21.74
N ILE A 56 -0.42 20.12 -20.43
CA ILE A 56 -0.44 21.19 -19.43
C ILE A 56 0.90 21.93 -19.56
N LYS A 57 0.90 23.03 -20.33
CA LYS A 57 2.12 23.70 -20.79
C LYS A 57 2.92 24.42 -19.69
N GLN A 58 2.38 24.57 -18.48
CA GLN A 58 3.03 25.25 -17.37
C GLN A 58 2.75 24.53 -16.03
N PRO A 59 3.73 24.43 -15.11
CA PRO A 59 3.49 23.92 -13.77
C PRO A 59 2.53 24.85 -13.03
N VAL A 60 1.52 24.27 -12.36
CA VAL A 60 0.51 25.07 -11.67
C VAL A 60 1.13 25.68 -10.41
N LYS A 61 1.04 27.01 -10.28
CA LYS A 61 1.74 27.80 -9.23
C LYS A 61 1.61 27.20 -7.82
N TRP A 62 0.40 26.85 -7.39
CA TRP A 62 0.15 26.28 -6.05
C TRP A 62 0.82 24.92 -5.82
N ILE A 63 1.05 24.10 -6.87
CA ILE A 63 1.79 22.83 -6.75
C ILE A 63 3.28 23.12 -6.56
N THR A 64 3.82 24.12 -7.25
CA THR A 64 5.21 24.57 -7.08
C THR A 64 5.44 25.05 -5.64
N GLU A 65 4.56 25.92 -5.15
CA GLU A 65 4.60 26.48 -3.79
C GLU A 65 4.46 25.38 -2.71
N ALA A 66 3.42 24.54 -2.79
CA ALA A 66 3.22 23.45 -1.84
C ALA A 66 4.40 22.45 -1.84
N ARG A 67 4.96 22.13 -3.02
CA ARG A 67 6.17 21.30 -3.11
C ARG A 67 7.37 21.96 -2.43
N GLU A 68 7.56 23.25 -2.61
CA GLU A 68 8.69 23.99 -2.01
C GLU A 68 8.56 24.07 -0.49
N THR A 69 7.35 24.29 0.05
CA THR A 69 7.05 24.13 1.48
C THR A 69 7.39 22.72 1.97
N LEU A 70 6.89 21.67 1.30
CA LEU A 70 7.15 20.29 1.69
C LEU A 70 8.63 19.89 1.59
N MET A 71 9.40 20.47 0.66
CA MET A 71 10.85 20.28 0.60
C MET A 71 11.57 20.99 1.75
N ALA A 72 11.18 22.22 2.09
CA ALA A 72 11.75 22.95 3.22
C ALA A 72 11.43 22.27 4.57
N ASP A 73 10.23 21.70 4.69
CA ASP A 73 9.77 20.95 5.85
C ASP A 73 10.28 19.49 5.92
N GLY A 74 11.06 19.04 4.93
CA GLY A 74 11.64 17.69 4.90
C GLY A 74 10.68 16.54 4.54
N PHE A 75 9.46 16.84 4.07
CA PHE A 75 8.51 15.84 3.58
C PHE A 75 8.82 15.33 2.17
N LEU A 76 9.53 16.11 1.35
CA LEU A 76 9.95 15.73 0.00
C LEU A 76 11.47 15.84 -0.16
N VAL A 77 12.08 14.83 -0.78
CA VAL A 77 13.51 14.80 -1.11
C VAL A 77 13.71 14.61 -2.62
N ARG A 78 14.79 15.19 -3.16
CA ARG A 78 15.22 14.88 -4.54
C ARG A 78 15.93 13.55 -4.55
N THR A 79 15.68 12.73 -5.58
CA THR A 79 16.43 11.48 -5.81
C THR A 79 17.58 11.67 -6.81
N ASP A 80 17.76 12.88 -7.33
CA ASP A 80 18.86 13.25 -8.21
C ASP A 80 19.40 14.66 -7.91
N ASN A 81 20.59 14.95 -8.45
CA ASN A 81 21.27 16.24 -8.32
C ASN A 81 20.90 17.24 -9.44
N LYS A 82 19.84 16.98 -10.23
CA LYS A 82 19.47 17.85 -11.35
C LYS A 82 18.66 19.05 -10.85
N LEU A 83 18.75 20.17 -11.56
CA LEU A 83 17.97 21.39 -11.28
C LEU A 83 16.67 21.48 -12.10
N ARG A 84 16.61 20.84 -13.27
CA ARG A 84 15.41 20.73 -14.12
C ARG A 84 15.11 19.26 -14.40
N GLY A 85 13.83 18.91 -14.40
CA GLY A 85 13.38 17.53 -14.59
C GLY A 85 13.74 16.59 -13.44
N SER A 86 14.13 17.12 -12.28
CA SER A 86 14.51 16.35 -11.10
C SER A 86 13.39 15.41 -10.68
N ILE A 87 13.76 14.17 -10.36
CA ILE A 87 12.86 13.21 -9.73
C ILE A 87 12.82 13.52 -8.22
N ILE A 88 11.61 13.57 -7.68
CA ILE A 88 11.31 13.90 -6.28
C ILE A 88 10.50 12.74 -5.71
N LYS A 89 10.83 12.34 -4.48
CA LYS A 89 10.06 11.35 -3.70
C LYS A 89 9.66 11.92 -2.34
N ALA A 90 8.54 11.46 -1.82
CA ALA A 90 8.16 11.69 -0.43
C ALA A 90 9.10 10.94 0.53
N ASP A 91 9.51 11.60 1.61
CA ASP A 91 10.09 10.93 2.77
C ASP A 91 8.97 10.20 3.54
N ILE A 92 9.29 8.98 3.99
CA ILE A 92 8.40 8.11 4.77
C ILE A 92 8.59 8.31 6.28
N SER A 93 9.63 9.01 6.71
CA SER A 93 9.91 9.25 8.14
C SER A 93 8.76 9.96 8.88
N PRO A 94 7.99 10.89 8.27
CA PRO A 94 6.76 11.40 8.88
C PRO A 94 5.74 10.31 9.19
N ILE A 95 5.56 9.30 8.32
CA ILE A 95 4.63 8.18 8.55
C ILE A 95 5.12 7.36 9.76
N LEU A 96 6.41 7.02 9.79
CA LEU A 96 7.02 6.27 10.89
C LEU A 96 6.87 6.98 12.23
N ARG A 97 7.11 8.30 12.30
CA ARG A 97 6.88 9.09 13.52
C ARG A 97 5.41 9.07 13.96
N SER A 98 4.50 9.10 12.99
CA SER A 98 3.05 9.04 13.27
C SER A 98 2.65 7.69 13.88
N LEU A 99 3.29 6.58 13.49
CA LEU A 99 3.10 5.26 14.12
C LEU A 99 3.59 5.25 15.58
N GLN A 100 4.71 5.92 15.86
CA GLN A 100 5.28 6.03 17.21
C GLN A 100 4.43 6.92 18.12
N GLU A 101 4.01 8.10 17.66
CA GLU A 101 3.12 9.01 18.40
C GLU A 101 1.74 8.39 18.66
N ALA A 102 1.23 7.60 17.72
CA ALA A 102 -0.02 6.87 17.88
C ALA A 102 0.07 5.68 18.86
N GLY A 103 1.26 5.36 19.38
CA GLY A 103 1.48 4.25 20.30
C GLY A 103 1.24 2.88 19.69
N ALA A 104 1.47 2.72 18.37
CA ALA A 104 1.28 1.44 17.70
C ALA A 104 2.16 0.34 18.32
N GLU A 105 1.66 -0.89 18.34
CA GLU A 105 2.37 -2.05 18.89
C GLU A 105 3.73 -2.21 18.21
N ASP A 106 4.75 -2.61 18.96
CA ASP A 106 6.14 -2.74 18.49
C ASP A 106 6.83 -1.48 17.93
N SER A 107 6.17 -0.31 17.87
CA SER A 107 6.77 0.96 17.39
C SER A 107 7.95 1.48 18.23
N HIS A 108 8.08 0.97 19.46
CA HIS A 108 9.20 1.22 20.38
C HIS A 108 10.44 0.37 20.08
N LYS A 109 10.32 -0.69 19.26
CA LYS A 109 11.43 -1.61 18.92
C LYS A 109 12.22 -1.05 17.72
N PRO A 110 13.51 -0.70 17.87
CA PRO A 110 14.28 -0.07 16.79
C PRO A 110 14.36 -0.90 15.51
N ASP A 111 14.52 -2.22 15.64
CA ASP A 111 14.62 -3.14 14.50
C ASP A 111 13.29 -3.26 13.73
N VAL A 112 12.15 -3.24 14.43
CA VAL A 112 10.82 -3.27 13.78
C VAL A 112 10.59 -1.97 13.02
N MET A 113 10.95 -0.82 13.59
CA MET A 113 10.88 0.48 12.92
C MET A 113 11.86 0.58 11.74
N LYS A 114 13.05 -0.03 11.83
CA LYS A 114 14.00 -0.16 10.71
C LYS A 114 13.43 -1.04 9.58
N GLY A 115 12.82 -2.18 9.91
CA GLY A 115 12.13 -3.04 8.94
C GLY A 115 10.95 -2.33 8.28
N ALA A 116 10.10 -1.66 9.07
CA ALA A 116 8.98 -0.86 8.58
C ALA A 116 9.46 0.25 7.63
N LYS A 117 10.57 0.93 7.95
CA LYS A 117 11.23 1.88 7.05
C LYS A 117 11.59 1.26 5.68
N MET A 118 12.13 0.04 5.68
CA MET A 118 12.51 -0.67 4.44
C MET A 118 11.28 -1.09 3.63
N VAL A 119 10.19 -1.48 4.28
CA VAL A 119 8.90 -1.79 3.63
C VAL A 119 8.28 -0.53 3.02
N LEU A 120 8.16 0.57 3.78
CA LEU A 120 7.51 1.81 3.32
C LEU A 120 8.33 2.57 2.27
N ASP A 121 9.66 2.53 2.31
CA ASP A 121 10.49 3.17 1.26
C ASP A 121 10.55 2.33 -0.03
N SER A 122 10.10 1.08 -0.01
CA SER A 122 10.19 0.15 -1.14
C SER A 122 9.35 0.56 -2.35
N PRO A 123 9.77 0.22 -3.59
CA PRO A 123 8.94 0.43 -4.78
C PRO A 123 7.60 -0.30 -4.71
N TRP A 124 7.54 -1.45 -4.02
CA TRP A 124 6.29 -2.20 -3.76
C TRP A 124 5.27 -1.34 -3.01
N PHE A 125 5.64 -0.74 -1.87
CA PHE A 125 4.71 0.12 -1.12
C PHE A 125 4.42 1.43 -1.87
N ARG A 126 5.41 1.99 -2.56
CA ARG A 126 5.23 3.24 -3.33
C ARG A 126 4.29 3.06 -4.53
N PHE A 127 4.20 1.85 -5.11
CA PHE A 127 3.31 1.54 -6.24
C PHE A 127 1.81 1.74 -5.95
N PHE A 128 1.39 1.63 -4.68
CA PHE A 128 0.02 1.96 -4.24
C PHE A 128 -0.38 3.41 -4.58
N PHE A 129 0.60 4.30 -4.72
CA PHE A 129 0.43 5.72 -5.06
C PHE A 129 0.78 6.02 -6.52
N SER A 130 0.82 5.00 -7.37
CA SER A 130 1.07 5.16 -8.80
C SER A 130 -0.14 5.71 -9.54
N TYR A 131 0.11 6.34 -10.69
CA TYR A 131 -0.98 6.82 -11.56
C TYR A 131 -1.94 5.70 -11.95
N THR A 132 -1.41 4.50 -12.24
CA THR A 132 -2.20 3.32 -12.60
C THR A 132 -3.08 2.84 -11.45
N ALA A 133 -2.54 2.81 -10.22
CA ALA A 133 -3.28 2.39 -9.04
C ALA A 133 -4.43 3.35 -8.67
N ILE A 134 -4.26 4.66 -8.92
CA ILE A 134 -5.19 5.72 -8.46
C ILE A 134 -6.15 6.22 -9.56
N HIS A 135 -5.75 6.31 -10.83
CA HIS A 135 -6.57 6.88 -11.91
C HIS A 135 -7.29 5.88 -12.80
N THR A 136 -7.12 4.58 -12.58
CA THR A 136 -8.01 3.57 -13.17
C THR A 136 -9.27 3.48 -12.31
N PRO A 137 -10.47 3.83 -12.81
CA PRO A 137 -11.67 3.89 -11.97
C PRO A 137 -12.09 2.51 -11.45
N MET A 138 -12.88 2.51 -10.38
CA MET A 138 -13.40 1.31 -9.72
C MET A 138 -14.84 1.06 -10.18
N THR A 139 -15.09 -0.05 -10.86
CA THR A 139 -16.42 -0.46 -11.32
C THR A 139 -16.88 -1.74 -10.63
N TYR A 140 -18.12 -1.77 -10.15
CA TYR A 140 -18.86 -3.00 -9.85
C TYR A 140 -18.93 -3.90 -11.10
N ALA A 141 -19.29 -5.17 -10.93
CA ALA A 141 -19.46 -6.13 -12.03
C ALA A 141 -20.57 -5.73 -13.04
N ASP A 142 -21.48 -4.83 -12.67
CA ASP A 142 -22.51 -4.25 -13.55
C ASP A 142 -22.07 -2.95 -14.27
N GLY A 143 -20.82 -2.51 -14.06
CA GLY A 143 -20.25 -1.28 -14.62
C GLY A 143 -20.54 0.00 -13.83
N ALA A 144 -21.35 -0.04 -12.76
CA ALA A 144 -21.56 1.11 -11.88
C ALA A 144 -20.31 1.41 -11.03
N ILE A 145 -20.24 2.58 -10.38
CA ILE A 145 -19.02 3.06 -9.68
C ILE A 145 -19.12 2.86 -8.15
N TYR A 146 -18.06 2.33 -7.53
CA TYR A 146 -18.07 1.75 -6.18
C TYR A 146 -18.09 2.73 -4.97
N GLU A 147 -18.84 2.37 -3.90
CA GLU A 147 -19.26 3.27 -2.79
C GLU A 147 -18.18 3.78 -1.80
N PRO A 148 -17.34 2.98 -1.13
CA PRO A 148 -16.18 3.51 -0.40
C PRO A 148 -15.24 4.30 -1.28
N TYR A 149 -15.22 3.98 -2.58
CA TYR A 149 -14.60 4.90 -3.51
C TYR A 149 -15.36 6.21 -3.64
N GLN A 150 -16.66 6.40 -3.33
CA GLN A 150 -17.31 7.73 -3.12
C GLN A 150 -16.69 8.60 -2.02
N ASN A 151 -15.70 8.14 -1.24
CA ASN A 151 -14.86 9.04 -0.44
C ASN A 151 -13.50 9.38 -1.10
N LEU A 152 -13.16 8.71 -2.21
CA LEU A 152 -12.15 9.03 -3.23
C LEU A 152 -12.79 9.55 -4.55
N ILE A 153 -14.12 9.56 -4.59
CA ILE A 153 -15.06 9.92 -5.65
C ILE A 153 -16.05 10.97 -5.09
N LYS A 154 -15.91 11.42 -3.84
CA LYS A 154 -16.07 12.84 -3.51
C LYS A 154 -14.81 13.64 -3.89
N ILE A 155 -13.66 12.96 -3.94
CA ILE A 155 -12.41 13.48 -4.48
C ILE A 155 -12.39 13.42 -6.03
N VAL A 156 -13.26 12.60 -6.66
CA VAL A 156 -13.36 12.41 -8.12
C VAL A 156 -14.76 12.65 -8.72
N ASN A 157 -15.92 12.12 -8.26
CA ASN A 157 -17.31 12.51 -8.68
C ASN A 157 -17.79 13.88 -8.17
N GLU A 158 -16.88 14.76 -7.75
CA GLU A 158 -17.05 16.15 -8.20
C GLU A 158 -16.78 16.28 -9.73
N GLU A 159 -16.62 15.19 -10.50
CA GLU A 159 -16.27 15.05 -11.94
C GLU A 159 -17.19 15.80 -12.93
N LYS A 160 -18.29 16.42 -12.46
CA LYS A 160 -19.03 17.41 -13.26
C LYS A 160 -18.48 18.84 -13.12
N ASN A 161 -17.70 19.16 -12.07
CA ASN A 161 -17.21 20.50 -11.72
C ASN A 161 -15.73 20.58 -11.25
N MET A 162 -15.16 19.60 -10.53
CA MET A 162 -13.75 19.60 -10.13
C MET A 162 -12.81 19.03 -11.20
N LYS A 163 -11.66 19.70 -11.34
CA LYS A 163 -10.68 19.48 -12.42
C LYS A 163 -9.35 18.89 -11.90
N LYS A 164 -9.32 18.35 -10.67
CA LYS A 164 -8.12 17.92 -9.94
C LYS A 164 -8.46 17.01 -8.75
N LEU A 165 -7.47 16.24 -8.30
CA LEU A 165 -7.39 15.52 -7.03
C LEU A 165 -7.26 16.50 -5.85
N GLU A 166 -7.98 16.24 -4.75
CA GLU A 166 -7.81 16.88 -3.45
C GLU A 166 -7.78 15.82 -2.33
N ILE A 167 -6.65 15.66 -1.64
CA ILE A 167 -6.49 14.75 -0.50
C ILE A 167 -6.76 15.51 0.81
N LYS A 168 -7.59 14.92 1.68
CA LYS A 168 -7.94 15.39 3.03
C LYS A 168 -8.00 14.16 3.95
N ASP A 169 -7.67 14.32 5.24
CA ASP A 169 -7.64 13.20 6.20
C ASP A 169 -6.62 12.11 5.82
N LEU A 170 -5.44 12.57 5.41
CA LEU A 170 -4.29 11.78 4.98
C LEU A 170 -3.78 10.87 6.11
N GLN A 171 -3.71 11.32 7.36
CA GLN A 171 -3.23 10.47 8.44
C GLN A 171 -4.09 9.21 8.59
N ASN A 172 -5.40 9.39 8.76
CA ASN A 172 -6.36 8.29 8.90
C ASN A 172 -6.36 7.38 7.66
N ARG A 173 -6.30 7.94 6.45
CA ARG A 173 -6.20 7.16 5.19
C ARG A 173 -4.92 6.35 5.08
N MET A 174 -3.78 6.91 5.50
CA MET A 174 -2.51 6.19 5.54
C MET A 174 -2.58 5.06 6.57
N PHE A 175 -3.11 5.34 7.76
CA PHE A 175 -3.28 4.35 8.82
C PHE A 175 -4.27 3.24 8.43
N GLN A 176 -5.34 3.54 7.69
CA GLN A 176 -6.23 2.53 7.08
C GLN A 176 -5.47 1.61 6.12
N LEU A 177 -4.67 2.17 5.18
CA LEU A 177 -3.87 1.37 4.24
C LEU A 177 -2.89 0.45 4.99
N LEU A 178 -2.20 0.97 6.00
CA LEU A 178 -1.28 0.18 6.81
C LEU A 178 -2.04 -0.91 7.57
N SER A 179 -3.15 -0.58 8.23
CA SER A 179 -4.00 -1.52 8.95
C SER A 179 -4.44 -2.69 8.06
N GLU A 180 -4.95 -2.42 6.86
CA GLU A 180 -5.36 -3.45 5.91
C GLU A 180 -4.18 -4.30 5.39
N ILE A 181 -3.00 -3.71 5.14
CA ILE A 181 -1.76 -4.46 4.83
C ILE A 181 -1.40 -5.40 6.01
N GLY A 182 -1.46 -4.89 7.23
CA GLY A 182 -1.16 -5.64 8.46
C GLY A 182 -2.15 -6.78 8.70
N TYR A 183 -3.46 -6.55 8.50
CA TYR A 183 -4.49 -7.57 8.63
C TYR A 183 -4.39 -8.66 7.56
N TYR A 184 -4.10 -8.31 6.30
CA TYR A 184 -3.81 -9.30 5.26
C TYR A 184 -2.62 -10.16 5.70
N SER A 185 -1.48 -9.52 5.97
CA SER A 185 -0.21 -10.24 6.12
C SER A 185 -0.19 -11.14 7.35
N HIS A 186 -0.79 -10.69 8.46
CA HIS A 186 -0.90 -11.49 9.68
C HIS A 186 -1.77 -12.73 9.45
N ASN A 187 -2.96 -12.56 8.88
CA ASN A 187 -3.88 -13.67 8.65
C ASN A 187 -3.35 -14.67 7.62
N PHE A 188 -2.63 -14.23 6.59
CA PHE A 188 -2.01 -15.13 5.62
C PHE A 188 -0.79 -15.87 6.17
N ARG A 189 0.04 -15.22 7.00
CA ARG A 189 1.14 -15.89 7.68
C ARG A 189 0.64 -16.97 8.66
N ASP A 190 -0.40 -16.67 9.43
CA ASP A 190 -1.03 -17.62 10.36
C ASP A 190 -1.74 -18.77 9.65
N LEU A 191 -2.37 -18.50 8.50
CA LEU A 191 -2.86 -19.52 7.58
C LEU A 191 -1.74 -20.49 7.16
N MET A 192 -0.65 -19.95 6.61
CA MET A 192 0.48 -20.73 6.10
C MET A 192 1.15 -21.60 7.17
N ARG A 193 1.25 -21.09 8.41
CA ARG A 193 1.74 -21.86 9.57
C ARG A 193 0.88 -23.08 9.92
N SER A 194 -0.41 -23.06 9.60
CA SER A 194 -1.33 -24.15 9.94
C SER A 194 -1.29 -25.35 9.00
N GLU A 195 -0.61 -25.24 7.85
CA GLU A 195 -0.48 -26.36 6.91
C GLU A 195 0.51 -27.41 7.39
N LYS A 196 0.07 -28.68 7.42
CA LYS A 196 0.82 -29.83 7.97
C LYS A 196 2.15 -30.17 7.25
N ARG A 197 2.54 -29.42 6.21
CA ARG A 197 3.81 -29.57 5.49
C ARG A 197 4.52 -28.23 5.35
N SER A 198 5.24 -27.83 6.39
CA SER A 198 6.62 -27.30 6.30
C SER A 198 6.96 -26.27 5.20
N VAL A 199 6.07 -25.36 4.82
CA VAL A 199 6.44 -24.18 4.02
C VAL A 199 7.16 -23.17 4.91
N LEU A 200 6.51 -22.79 6.00
CA LEU A 200 7.14 -22.24 7.18
C LEU A 200 7.44 -23.44 8.09
N LYS A 201 8.72 -23.73 8.38
CA LYS A 201 9.04 -24.85 9.28
C LYS A 201 8.47 -24.55 10.67
N ASN A 202 7.78 -25.50 11.29
CA ASN A 202 7.21 -25.33 12.64
C ASN A 202 8.25 -25.02 13.74
N ASN A 203 9.55 -25.16 13.44
CA ASN A 203 10.65 -24.76 14.32
C ASN A 203 11.05 -23.28 14.15
N ASP A 204 10.65 -22.61 13.07
CA ASP A 204 10.88 -21.19 12.82
C ASP A 204 9.84 -20.31 13.52
N LYS A 205 9.87 -20.37 14.85
CA LYS A 205 9.49 -19.25 15.72
C LYS A 205 10.45 -18.05 15.59
N ARG A 206 11.48 -18.18 14.76
CA ARG A 206 12.37 -17.08 14.38
C ARG A 206 11.59 -16.16 13.46
N SER A 207 11.50 -14.89 13.83
CA SER A 207 11.05 -13.87 12.90
C SER A 207 11.95 -13.85 11.67
N ILE A 208 11.36 -13.53 10.52
CA ILE A 208 12.08 -13.23 9.27
C ILE A 208 12.54 -11.76 9.21
N LEU A 209 12.20 -10.95 10.21
CA LEU A 209 12.67 -9.58 10.36
C LEU A 209 14.21 -9.44 10.33
N PRO A 210 15.00 -10.32 10.99
CA PRO A 210 16.45 -10.29 10.86
C PRO A 210 16.90 -10.48 9.42
N ASN A 211 16.30 -11.41 8.67
CA ASN A 211 16.63 -11.64 7.26
C ASN A 211 16.36 -10.37 6.44
N LEU A 212 15.18 -9.76 6.59
CA LEU A 212 14.86 -8.46 5.97
C LEU A 212 15.89 -7.37 6.33
N ILE A 213 16.36 -7.33 7.58
CA ILE A 213 17.30 -6.30 8.06
C ILE A 213 18.73 -6.48 7.50
N HIS A 214 19.11 -7.69 7.07
CA HIS A 214 20.39 -7.96 6.40
C HIS A 214 20.36 -7.68 4.90
N GLU A 215 19.17 -7.59 4.30
CA GLU A 215 18.98 -7.32 2.87
C GLU A 215 19.09 -5.81 2.55
N PRO A 216 19.46 -5.42 1.30
CA PRO A 216 19.51 -4.01 0.90
C PRO A 216 18.15 -3.29 0.95
N GLY A 217 17.04 -4.03 0.88
CA GLY A 217 15.69 -3.50 0.89
C GLY A 217 14.64 -4.59 0.74
N PHE A 218 13.36 -4.22 0.90
CA PHE A 218 12.26 -5.19 0.91
C PHE A 218 12.10 -5.98 -0.40
N LEU A 219 12.43 -5.41 -1.57
CA LEU A 219 12.37 -6.17 -2.83
C LEU A 219 13.43 -7.27 -2.91
N SER A 220 14.70 -6.96 -2.59
CA SER A 220 15.77 -7.97 -2.56
C SER A 220 15.47 -9.06 -1.54
N PHE A 221 14.88 -8.70 -0.40
CA PHE A 221 14.35 -9.69 0.54
C PHE A 221 13.27 -10.60 -0.07
N LEU A 222 12.30 -10.06 -0.83
CA LEU A 222 11.29 -10.88 -1.53
C LEU A 222 11.90 -11.76 -2.64
N GLU A 223 12.95 -11.30 -3.32
CA GLU A 223 13.67 -12.05 -4.35
C GLU A 223 14.52 -13.19 -3.76
N ASN A 224 15.09 -12.99 -2.56
CA ASN A 224 15.95 -13.95 -1.86
C ASN A 224 15.20 -14.86 -0.87
N CYS A 225 13.89 -14.68 -0.68
CA CYS A 225 13.09 -15.50 0.23
C CYS A 225 12.69 -16.82 -0.43
N ASP A 226 13.60 -17.79 -0.36
CA ASP A 226 13.50 -19.17 -0.91
C ASP A 226 12.52 -20.08 -0.13
N GLU A 227 11.38 -19.53 0.29
CA GLU A 227 10.30 -20.27 0.95
C GLU A 227 9.23 -20.61 -0.09
N GLU A 228 9.14 -21.88 -0.50
CA GLU A 228 8.19 -22.37 -1.51
C GLU A 228 6.73 -22.10 -1.15
N ILE A 229 6.06 -21.20 -1.88
CA ILE A 229 4.61 -21.06 -1.79
C ILE A 229 3.96 -22.31 -2.38
N PRO A 230 2.97 -22.92 -1.71
CA PRO A 230 2.33 -24.13 -2.22
C PRO A 230 1.74 -23.94 -3.61
N ILE A 231 1.87 -24.97 -4.43
CA ILE A 231 1.60 -24.92 -5.88
C ILE A 231 0.17 -24.53 -6.27
N LEU A 232 -0.79 -24.59 -5.34
CA LEU A 232 -2.20 -24.19 -5.53
C LEU A 232 -2.63 -23.00 -4.65
N PHE A 233 -1.73 -22.43 -3.85
CA PHE A 233 -2.09 -21.45 -2.81
C PHE A 233 -2.82 -20.23 -3.38
N LYS A 234 -2.30 -19.66 -4.48
CA LYS A 234 -2.91 -18.48 -5.13
C LYS A 234 -4.28 -18.82 -5.73
N GLU A 235 -4.42 -19.98 -6.34
CA GLU A 235 -5.65 -20.42 -7.01
C GLU A 235 -6.74 -20.70 -5.99
N ALA A 236 -6.43 -21.48 -4.95
CA ALA A 236 -7.34 -21.73 -3.84
C ALA A 236 -7.76 -20.45 -3.12
N LEU A 237 -6.86 -19.47 -3.02
CA LEU A 237 -7.18 -18.17 -2.43
C LEU A 237 -8.15 -17.38 -3.30
N ILE A 238 -7.96 -17.37 -4.63
CA ILE A 238 -8.91 -16.78 -5.58
C ILE A 238 -10.28 -17.48 -5.49
N GLU A 239 -10.31 -18.82 -5.48
CA GLU A 239 -11.56 -19.60 -5.38
C GLU A 239 -12.25 -19.44 -4.03
N THR A 240 -11.49 -19.27 -2.94
CA THR A 240 -12.04 -18.99 -1.61
C THR A 240 -12.85 -17.70 -1.60
N VAL A 241 -12.33 -16.63 -2.22
CA VAL A 241 -13.05 -15.36 -2.24
C VAL A 241 -14.27 -15.43 -3.16
N LYS A 242 -14.16 -16.09 -4.32
CA LYS A 242 -15.32 -16.35 -5.20
C LYS A 242 -16.42 -17.13 -4.47
N GLY A 243 -16.07 -18.22 -3.80
CA GLY A 243 -16.99 -19.14 -3.13
C GLY A 243 -17.71 -18.52 -1.92
N LEU A 244 -17.13 -17.48 -1.31
CA LEU A 244 -17.73 -16.78 -0.17
C LEU A 244 -18.92 -15.86 -0.53
N GLY A 245 -19.37 -15.85 -1.79
CA GLY A 245 -20.44 -14.94 -2.24
C GLY A 245 -20.05 -13.46 -2.21
N LEU A 246 -18.76 -13.17 -1.95
CA LEU A 246 -18.13 -11.88 -2.15
C LEU A 246 -18.03 -11.65 -3.67
N SER A 247 -19.15 -11.26 -4.27
CA SER A 247 -19.39 -11.08 -5.70
C SER A 247 -18.36 -10.15 -6.35
N TYR A 248 -17.20 -10.71 -6.71
CA TYR A 248 -15.92 -10.01 -6.87
C TYR A 248 -15.74 -8.90 -5.83
N PHE A 249 -15.32 -9.30 -4.62
CA PHE A 249 -14.87 -8.45 -3.51
C PHE A 249 -15.55 -7.06 -3.51
N GLN A 250 -16.64 -6.93 -2.76
CA GLN A 250 -17.39 -5.68 -2.64
C GLN A 250 -16.63 -4.59 -1.86
N ASN A 251 -15.33 -4.40 -2.10
CA ASN A 251 -14.44 -3.34 -1.67
C ASN A 251 -13.19 -3.28 -2.57
N ILE A 252 -13.22 -2.51 -3.66
CA ILE A 252 -12.18 -2.56 -4.72
C ILE A 252 -10.82 -1.96 -4.25
N PHE A 253 -10.78 -1.23 -3.12
CA PHE A 253 -9.52 -0.94 -2.44
C PHE A 253 -8.89 -2.22 -1.87
N CYS A 254 -9.68 -3.04 -1.17
CA CYS A 254 -9.26 -4.37 -0.74
C CYS A 254 -8.91 -5.25 -1.95
N GLU A 255 -9.62 -5.18 -3.09
CA GLU A 255 -9.20 -5.90 -4.32
C GLU A 255 -7.82 -5.49 -4.82
N ARG A 256 -7.52 -4.19 -4.94
CA ARG A 256 -6.24 -3.72 -5.47
C ARG A 256 -5.10 -4.01 -4.51
N LEU A 257 -5.36 -3.84 -3.22
CA LEU A 257 -4.46 -4.23 -2.14
C LEU A 257 -4.18 -5.73 -2.20
N PHE A 258 -5.21 -6.55 -2.27
CA PHE A 258 -5.14 -8.00 -2.37
C PHE A 258 -4.45 -8.45 -3.66
N ALA A 259 -4.77 -7.87 -4.82
CA ALA A 259 -4.13 -8.18 -6.10
C ALA A 259 -2.65 -7.79 -6.09
N THR A 260 -2.29 -6.64 -5.52
CA THR A 260 -0.89 -6.20 -5.37
C THR A 260 -0.14 -7.13 -4.41
N LEU A 261 -0.74 -7.52 -3.29
CA LEU A 261 -0.17 -8.47 -2.32
C LEU A 261 -0.05 -9.90 -2.87
N LEU A 262 -1.04 -10.36 -3.65
CA LEU A 262 -1.10 -11.70 -4.25
C LEU A 262 -0.17 -11.86 -5.45
N THR A 263 -0.01 -10.81 -6.27
CA THR A 263 0.95 -10.83 -7.38
C THR A 263 2.39 -10.82 -6.86
N SER A 264 2.70 -9.96 -5.89
CA SER A 264 4.05 -9.82 -5.30
C SER A 264 4.42 -10.86 -4.23
N ASN A 265 3.46 -11.63 -3.72
CA ASN A 265 3.60 -12.46 -2.50
C ASN A 265 3.97 -11.68 -1.22
N ALA A 266 4.02 -10.35 -1.26
CA ALA A 266 4.65 -9.53 -0.22
C ALA A 266 4.01 -9.68 1.17
N GLY A 267 2.71 -10.01 1.24
CA GLY A 267 2.03 -10.26 2.51
C GLY A 267 2.24 -11.66 3.09
N ILE A 268 2.72 -12.64 2.31
CA ILE A 268 3.14 -13.95 2.82
C ILE A 268 4.47 -13.79 3.57
N TYR A 269 5.40 -13.09 2.94
CA TYR A 269 6.76 -12.85 3.45
C TYR A 269 6.88 -11.57 4.30
N MET A 270 5.78 -10.94 4.72
CA MET A 270 5.89 -9.80 5.64
C MET A 270 6.31 -10.31 7.04
N PRO A 271 7.31 -9.70 7.68
CA PRO A 271 7.63 -10.01 9.07
C PRO A 271 6.44 -9.77 9.99
N GLU A 272 6.26 -10.68 10.95
CA GLU A 272 5.12 -10.68 11.86
C GLU A 272 5.03 -9.40 12.69
N GLU A 273 6.16 -8.90 13.19
CA GLU A 273 6.24 -7.68 13.98
C GLU A 273 5.89 -6.42 13.17
N ILE A 274 6.24 -6.37 11.88
CA ILE A 274 5.82 -5.27 10.99
C ILE A 274 4.31 -5.37 10.72
N SER A 275 3.82 -6.59 10.52
CA SER A 275 2.40 -6.85 10.34
C SER A 275 1.57 -6.45 11.57
N ILE A 276 2.09 -6.70 12.78
CA ILE A 276 1.53 -6.31 14.08
C ILE A 276 1.58 -4.79 14.27
N LEU A 277 2.73 -4.16 13.99
CA LEU A 277 2.88 -2.70 13.97
C LEU A 277 1.83 -2.04 13.08
N PHE A 278 1.63 -2.56 11.87
CA PHE A 278 0.70 -1.96 10.89
C PHE A 278 -0.78 -2.16 11.25
N ARG A 279 -1.19 -3.32 11.80
CA ARG A 279 -2.60 -3.56 12.21
C ARG A 279 -3.02 -2.87 13.51
N SER A 280 -2.06 -2.50 14.37
CA SER A 280 -2.32 -1.90 15.69
C SER A 280 -2.57 -0.39 15.63
N VAL A 281 -2.45 0.22 14.44
CA VAL A 281 -2.54 1.67 14.25
C VAL A 281 -3.99 2.15 14.41
N PRO A 282 -4.26 3.17 15.26
CA PRO A 282 -5.61 3.67 15.48
C PRO A 282 -6.11 4.46 14.26
N CYS A 283 -7.05 3.87 13.52
CA CYS A 283 -7.76 4.52 12.41
C CYS A 283 -9.27 4.23 12.47
N THR A 284 -10.07 5.04 11.78
CA THR A 284 -11.50 4.74 11.62
C THR A 284 -11.66 3.57 10.64
N THR A 285 -11.75 2.34 11.14
CA THR A 285 -11.98 1.16 10.31
C THR A 285 -13.41 1.20 9.75
N SER A 286 -13.55 0.84 8.46
CA SER A 286 -14.86 0.72 7.85
C SER A 286 -15.44 -0.65 8.18
N THR A 287 -16.69 -0.71 8.64
CA THR A 287 -17.41 -1.98 8.88
C THR A 287 -17.66 -2.82 7.61
N LYS A 288 -17.28 -2.30 6.43
CA LYS A 288 -17.29 -3.01 5.15
C LYS A 288 -15.91 -3.57 4.75
N THR A 289 -14.84 -3.42 5.53
CA THR A 289 -13.54 -4.05 5.18
C THR A 289 -13.61 -5.57 5.34
N ILE A 290 -12.80 -6.28 4.57
CA ILE A 290 -12.82 -7.74 4.56
C ILE A 290 -12.08 -8.22 5.80
N ASP A 291 -12.81 -8.84 6.73
CA ASP A 291 -12.21 -9.64 7.79
C ASP A 291 -11.44 -10.82 7.14
N MET A 292 -10.13 -10.64 6.98
CA MET A 292 -9.23 -11.67 6.45
C MET A 292 -9.18 -12.90 7.37
N GLY A 293 -9.65 -12.79 8.63
CA GLY A 293 -9.90 -13.91 9.53
C GLY A 293 -11.11 -14.77 9.14
N TYR A 294 -12.05 -14.24 8.35
CA TYR A 294 -13.12 -15.01 7.69
C TYR A 294 -12.62 -15.70 6.42
N LEU A 295 -11.79 -15.03 5.61
CA LEU A 295 -11.08 -15.69 4.50
C LEU A 295 -10.28 -16.90 5.01
N ARG A 296 -9.57 -16.76 6.14
CA ARG A 296 -8.85 -17.87 6.79
C ARG A 296 -9.69 -19.11 7.04
N LYS A 297 -10.92 -18.95 7.55
CA LYS A 297 -11.80 -20.08 7.88
C LYS A 297 -12.24 -20.84 6.62
N SER A 298 -12.46 -20.13 5.52
CA SER A 298 -12.93 -20.71 4.27
C SER A 298 -11.79 -21.24 3.38
N PHE A 299 -10.62 -20.61 3.45
CA PHE A 299 -9.46 -20.96 2.63
C PHE A 299 -9.03 -22.41 2.82
N TYR A 300 -8.93 -22.85 4.08
CA TYR A 300 -8.40 -24.17 4.40
C TYR A 300 -9.19 -25.29 3.69
N ALA A 301 -10.53 -25.23 3.72
CA ALA A 301 -11.35 -26.25 3.06
C ALA A 301 -11.21 -26.24 1.52
N VAL A 302 -11.20 -25.06 0.90
CA VAL A 302 -11.04 -24.90 -0.55
C VAL A 302 -9.68 -25.40 -1.02
N TYR A 303 -8.62 -24.99 -0.33
CA TYR A 303 -7.25 -25.40 -0.66
C TYR A 303 -7.04 -26.91 -0.49
N TRP A 304 -7.53 -27.53 0.60
CA TRP A 304 -7.43 -28.99 0.74
C TRP A 304 -8.20 -29.75 -0.32
N MET A 305 -9.40 -29.30 -0.70
CA MET A 305 -10.16 -29.89 -1.81
C MET A 305 -9.37 -29.83 -3.13
N MET A 306 -8.84 -28.66 -3.50
CA MET A 306 -8.06 -28.49 -4.73
C MET A 306 -6.75 -29.29 -4.69
N ARG A 307 -6.11 -29.37 -3.52
CA ARG A 307 -4.90 -30.16 -3.33
C ARG A 307 -5.14 -31.65 -3.48
N THR A 308 -6.22 -32.20 -2.92
CA THR A 308 -6.59 -33.60 -3.14
C THR A 308 -6.85 -33.88 -4.62
N GLN A 309 -7.60 -33.02 -5.31
CA GLN A 309 -7.86 -33.14 -6.76
C GLN A 309 -6.55 -33.11 -7.58
N TYR A 310 -5.60 -32.26 -7.22
CA TYR A 310 -4.29 -32.19 -7.87
C TYR A 310 -3.46 -33.47 -7.60
N GLU A 311 -3.37 -33.92 -6.35
CA GLU A 311 -2.65 -35.16 -5.99
C GLU A 311 -3.25 -36.40 -6.70
N GLU A 312 -4.58 -36.49 -6.81
CA GLU A 312 -5.30 -37.51 -7.60
C GLU A 312 -5.03 -37.39 -9.11
N THR A 313 -5.01 -36.17 -9.66
CA THR A 313 -4.74 -35.95 -11.09
C THR A 313 -3.32 -36.37 -11.46
N GLN A 314 -2.32 -36.04 -10.63
CA GLN A 314 -0.93 -36.45 -10.84
C GLN A 314 -0.76 -37.98 -10.81
N GLN A 315 -1.48 -38.68 -9.94
CA GLN A 315 -1.44 -40.15 -9.84
C GLN A 315 -2.08 -40.87 -11.04
N ASN A 316 -2.98 -40.21 -11.78
CA ASN A 316 -3.64 -40.77 -12.97
C ASN A 316 -2.90 -40.46 -14.29
N VAL A 317 -1.77 -39.74 -14.24
CA VAL A 317 -0.97 -39.31 -15.40
C VAL A 317 0.43 -39.94 -15.42
N GLY A 318 0.82 -40.65 -14.35
CA GLY A 318 2.05 -41.44 -14.24
C GLY A 318 1.83 -42.94 -14.42
#